data_AF-A0A127I1K9-F1
#
_entry.id   AF-A0A127I1K9-F1
#
_cell.length_a   1.000
_cell.length_b   1.000
_cell.length_c   1.000
_cell.angle_alpha   90.00
_cell.angle_beta   90.00
_cell.angle_gamma   90.00
#
_symmetry.space_group_name_H-M   'P 1'
#
loop_
_entity.id
_entity.type
_entity.pdbx_description
1 polymer ?
#
loop_
_entity_poly.entity_id
_entity_poly.type
_entity_poly.pdbx_seq_one_letter_code
_entity_poly.pdbx_strand_id
1 'polypeptide(L)'
;MSSTASPPPRRRLSREDRLRQLLDVAWQLVRDEGTEALTLGRLAELAGVTKPVVYDHFVTRAGLLAALYEDFDARQDQVFASAIAASSATLDDRAWVIASSYVDCVLLQGREIPGVIAALSSSPELEALKRQYEAIFLDKCRDALSPFGRISQAGLRGMLGAAEALSQAAASGEISREEAQQELLATILAMVNRGRV
;
A
#
# COMPACT_ATOMS: atom_id res chain seq x y z
N MET A 1 49.26 -28.16 13.71
CA MET A 1 48.84 -26.80 14.10
C MET A 1 47.48 -26.55 13.45
N SER A 2 46.40 -26.65 14.21
CA SER A 2 45.04 -26.42 13.70
C SER A 2 44.62 -25.02 14.10
N SER A 3 44.65 -24.08 13.14
CA SER A 3 44.18 -22.72 13.33
C SER A 3 42.65 -22.69 13.30
N THR A 4 42.03 -22.52 14.47
CA THR A 4 40.62 -22.18 14.60
C THR A 4 40.45 -20.69 14.29
N ALA A 5 39.99 -20.37 13.08
CA ALA A 5 39.56 -19.01 12.75
C ALA A 5 38.22 -18.73 13.46
N SER A 6 38.21 -17.77 14.38
CA SER A 6 36.99 -17.27 15.02
C SER A 6 36.06 -16.64 13.96
N PRO A 7 34.74 -16.91 14.00
CA PRO A 7 33.81 -16.28 13.06
C PRO A 7 33.80 -14.76 13.27
N PRO A 8 33.63 -13.97 12.20
CA PRO A 8 33.66 -12.52 12.29
C PRO A 8 32.58 -12.01 13.26
N PRO A 9 32.84 -10.92 14.00
CA PRO A 9 31.89 -10.38 14.96
C PRO A 9 30.59 -10.00 14.24
N ARG A 10 29.45 -10.53 14.73
CA ARG A 10 28.12 -10.20 14.20
C ARG A 10 27.90 -8.70 14.35
N ARG A 11 28.02 -7.97 13.24
CA ARG A 11 27.76 -6.52 13.19
C ARG A 11 26.30 -6.29 13.57
N ARG A 12 26.07 -5.57 14.66
CA ARG A 12 24.70 -5.16 15.06
C ARG A 12 24.13 -4.31 13.94
N LEU A 13 22.95 -4.69 13.45
CA LEU A 13 22.18 -3.85 12.53
C LEU A 13 21.84 -2.53 13.21
N SER A 14 21.78 -1.45 12.42
CA SER A 14 21.20 -0.20 12.89
C SER A 14 19.70 -0.40 13.19
N ARG A 15 19.09 0.55 13.92
CA ARG A 15 17.65 0.51 14.18
C ARG A 15 16.84 0.53 12.87
N GLU A 16 17.30 1.28 11.88
CA GLU A 16 16.62 1.39 10.58
C GLU A 16 16.75 0.11 9.75
N ASP A 17 17.96 -0.46 9.66
CA ASP A 17 18.17 -1.75 8.99
C ASP A 17 17.33 -2.87 9.64
N ARG A 18 17.20 -2.81 10.97
CA ARG A 18 16.35 -3.77 11.71
C ARG A 18 14.88 -3.59 11.35
N LEU A 19 14.39 -2.35 11.35
CA LEU A 19 13.00 -2.06 10.96
C LEU A 19 12.73 -2.58 9.54
N ARG A 20 13.67 -2.34 8.61
CA ARG A 20 13.56 -2.83 7.24
C ARG A 20 13.47 -4.34 7.14
N GLN A 21 14.38 -5.04 7.80
CA GLN A 21 14.35 -6.50 7.88
C GLN A 21 13.00 -7.00 8.44
N LEU A 22 12.49 -6.39 9.50
CA LEU A 22 11.23 -6.81 10.12
C LEU A 22 10.03 -6.58 9.18
N LEU A 23 10.01 -5.47 8.44
CA LEU A 23 8.96 -5.21 7.46
C LEU A 23 9.01 -6.20 6.29
N ASP A 24 10.21 -6.52 5.79
CA ASP A 24 10.37 -7.49 4.70
C ASP A 24 9.88 -8.90 5.12
N VAL A 25 10.23 -9.34 6.33
CA VAL A 25 9.77 -10.61 6.90
C VAL A 25 8.25 -10.58 7.15
N ALA A 26 7.71 -9.46 7.62
CA ALA A 26 6.28 -9.30 7.81
C ALA A 26 5.51 -9.39 6.48
N TRP A 27 6.00 -8.77 5.41
CA TRP A 27 5.43 -8.92 4.07
C TRP A 27 5.46 -10.37 3.59
N GLN A 28 6.57 -11.07 3.79
CA GLN A 28 6.68 -12.49 3.45
C GLN A 28 5.67 -13.34 4.24
N LEU A 29 5.51 -13.07 5.55
CA LEU A 29 4.54 -13.79 6.37
C LEU A 29 3.11 -13.57 5.89
N VAL A 30 2.74 -12.34 5.51
CA VAL A 30 1.41 -12.06 4.96
C VAL A 30 1.21 -12.76 3.61
N ARG A 31 2.26 -12.82 2.77
CA ARG A 31 2.23 -13.53 1.48
C ARG A 31 1.98 -15.03 1.64
N ASP A 32 2.71 -15.64 2.57
CA ASP A 32 2.80 -17.09 2.68
C ASP A 32 1.68 -17.66 3.58
N GLU A 33 1.30 -16.94 4.63
CA GLU A 33 0.38 -17.42 5.68
C GLU A 33 -0.86 -16.53 5.88
N GLY A 34 -0.95 -15.39 5.19
CA GLY A 34 -2.06 -14.44 5.30
C GLY A 34 -1.95 -13.47 6.48
N THR A 35 -2.76 -12.41 6.45
CA THR A 35 -2.69 -11.31 7.44
C THR A 35 -3.02 -11.75 8.86
N GLU A 36 -3.83 -12.80 9.04
CA GLU A 36 -4.17 -13.33 10.37
C GLU A 36 -2.99 -14.01 11.08
N ALA A 37 -2.05 -14.60 10.33
CA ALA A 37 -0.83 -15.16 10.89
C ALA A 37 0.16 -14.07 11.39
N LEU A 38 -0.03 -12.83 10.96
CA LEU A 38 0.83 -11.69 11.30
C LEU A 38 0.65 -11.30 12.76
N THR A 39 1.51 -11.85 13.62
CA THR A 39 1.63 -11.50 15.04
C THR A 39 3.06 -11.12 15.38
N LEU A 40 3.28 -10.32 16.43
CA LEU A 40 4.62 -9.92 16.87
C LEU A 40 5.49 -11.14 17.26
N GLY A 41 4.86 -12.19 17.82
CA GLY A 41 5.55 -13.43 18.16
C GLY A 41 6.01 -14.20 16.92
N ARG A 42 5.09 -14.39 15.95
CA ARG A 42 5.40 -15.08 14.69
C ARG A 42 6.46 -14.32 13.88
N LEU A 43 6.38 -13.00 13.86
CA LEU A 43 7.38 -12.15 13.24
C LEU A 43 8.77 -12.32 13.88
N ALA A 44 8.86 -12.37 15.21
CA ALA A 44 10.12 -12.59 15.90
C ALA A 44 10.76 -13.94 15.54
N GLU A 45 9.94 -14.99 15.53
CA GLU A 45 10.37 -16.34 15.14
C GLU A 45 10.91 -16.37 13.72
N LEU A 46 10.15 -15.84 12.75
CA LEU A 46 10.52 -15.87 11.34
C LEU A 46 11.73 -14.96 11.03
N ALA A 47 11.84 -13.81 11.70
CA ALA A 47 12.98 -12.90 11.54
C ALA A 47 14.25 -13.35 12.27
N GLY A 48 14.19 -14.43 13.06
CA GLY A 48 15.31 -14.94 13.85
C GLY A 48 15.78 -13.98 14.93
N VAL A 49 14.86 -13.20 15.51
CA VAL A 49 15.15 -12.22 16.58
C VAL A 49 14.40 -12.57 17.86
N THR A 50 14.85 -12.03 18.99
CA THR A 50 14.11 -12.19 20.23
C THR A 50 12.85 -11.33 20.22
N LYS A 51 11.80 -11.79 20.94
CA LYS A 51 10.55 -11.01 21.08
C LYS A 51 10.79 -9.55 21.49
N PRO A 52 11.63 -9.23 22.51
CA PRO A 52 11.89 -7.84 22.88
C PRO A 52 12.35 -6.94 21.72
N VAL A 53 13.15 -7.46 20.78
CA VAL A 53 13.58 -6.70 19.60
C VAL A 53 12.37 -6.28 18.75
N VAL A 54 11.38 -7.15 18.56
CA VAL A 54 10.16 -6.79 17.81
C VAL A 54 9.31 -5.78 18.59
N TYR A 55 9.18 -5.95 19.92
CA TYR A 55 8.41 -5.02 20.76
C TYR A 55 9.04 -3.62 20.85
N ASP A 56 10.36 -3.48 20.68
CA ASP A 56 11.05 -2.18 20.57
C ASP A 56 10.67 -1.41 19.29
N HIS A 57 10.18 -2.12 18.26
CA HIS A 57 9.74 -1.53 16.99
C HIS A 57 8.22 -1.39 16.90
N PHE A 58 7.47 -2.38 17.39
CA PHE A 58 6.02 -2.44 17.27
C PHE A 58 5.39 -2.78 18.62
N VAL A 59 4.64 -1.81 19.19
CA VAL A 59 3.98 -1.98 20.49
C VAL A 59 2.82 -2.99 20.39
N THR A 60 2.11 -3.00 19.27
CA THR A 60 0.91 -3.83 19.05
C THR A 60 0.88 -4.40 17.63
N ARG A 61 0.06 -5.44 17.39
CA ARG A 61 -0.23 -5.94 16.02
C ARG A 61 -0.77 -4.82 15.14
N ALA A 62 -1.64 -3.97 15.69
CA ALA A 62 -2.14 -2.78 15.03
C ALA A 62 -1.00 -1.83 14.59
N GLY A 63 -0.01 -1.60 15.46
CA GLY A 63 1.18 -0.81 15.12
C GLY A 63 2.06 -1.45 14.03
N LEU A 64 2.12 -2.78 13.97
CA LEU A 64 2.80 -3.48 12.87
C LEU A 64 2.04 -3.34 11.54
N LEU A 65 0.71 -3.51 11.55
CA LEU A 65 -0.13 -3.30 10.36
C LEU A 65 -0.04 -1.85 9.85
N ALA A 66 -0.04 -0.89 10.76
CA ALA A 66 0.19 0.52 10.48
C ALA A 66 1.52 0.74 9.74
N ALA A 67 2.61 0.18 10.28
CA ALA A 67 3.94 0.34 9.70
C ALA A 67 4.07 -0.35 8.33
N LEU A 68 3.40 -1.49 8.11
CA LEU A 68 3.32 -2.12 6.79
C LEU A 68 2.59 -1.22 5.80
N TYR A 69 1.45 -0.65 6.21
CA TYR A 69 0.69 0.23 5.34
C TYR A 69 1.48 1.52 5.00
N GLU A 70 2.17 2.12 5.97
CA GLU A 70 3.06 3.26 5.75
C GLU A 70 4.21 2.93 4.78
N ASP A 71 4.83 1.78 4.96
CA ASP A 71 5.90 1.28 4.09
C ASP A 71 5.42 1.08 2.65
N PHE A 72 4.20 0.58 2.48
CA PHE A 72 3.56 0.47 1.19
C PHE A 72 3.24 1.84 0.58
N ASP A 73 2.60 2.74 1.33
CA ASP A 73 2.23 4.09 0.87
C ASP A 73 3.46 4.88 0.40
N ALA A 74 4.57 4.82 1.16
CA ALA A 74 5.81 5.48 0.81
C ALA A 74 6.43 4.97 -0.51
N ARG A 75 6.35 3.66 -0.77
CA ARG A 75 6.81 3.08 -2.04
C ARG A 75 5.91 3.49 -3.20
N GLN A 76 4.60 3.51 -2.98
CA GLN A 76 3.63 3.88 -4.01
C GLN A 76 3.68 5.35 -4.36
N ASP A 77 3.93 6.21 -3.39
CA ASP A 77 3.98 7.65 -3.61
C ASP A 77 5.00 8.03 -4.70
N GLN A 78 6.21 7.49 -4.58
CA GLN A 78 7.28 7.80 -5.53
C GLN A 78 6.95 7.31 -6.95
N VAL A 79 6.36 6.12 -7.07
CA VAL A 79 5.94 5.54 -8.36
C VAL A 79 4.83 6.37 -8.99
N PHE A 80 3.81 6.70 -8.20
CA PHE A 80 2.67 7.48 -8.65
C PHE A 80 3.08 8.90 -9.08
N ALA A 81 3.84 9.61 -8.25
CA ALA A 81 4.32 10.95 -8.55
C ALA A 81 5.16 10.98 -9.83
N SER A 82 6.04 9.98 -10.03
CA SER A 82 6.85 9.86 -11.24
C SER A 82 5.99 9.61 -12.49
N ALA A 83 4.99 8.73 -12.40
CA ALA A 83 4.09 8.41 -13.50
C ALA A 83 3.22 9.62 -13.91
N ILE A 84 2.73 10.36 -12.91
CA ILE A 84 1.99 11.62 -13.13
C ILE A 84 2.91 12.69 -13.72
N ALA A 85 4.16 12.80 -13.31
CA ALA A 85 5.10 13.76 -13.91
C ALA A 85 5.44 13.41 -15.36
N ALA A 86 5.53 12.12 -15.70
CA ALA A 86 5.85 11.64 -17.05
C ALA A 86 4.66 11.66 -18.02
N SER A 87 3.42 11.77 -17.52
CA SER A 87 2.22 11.76 -18.38
C SER A 87 1.93 13.13 -18.98
N SER A 88 1.21 13.12 -20.11
CA SER A 88 0.79 14.38 -20.74
C SER A 88 -0.21 15.12 -19.84
N ALA A 89 -0.35 16.43 -20.07
CA ALA A 89 -1.29 17.28 -19.33
C ALA A 89 -2.71 17.22 -19.93
N THR A 90 -3.21 16.03 -20.24
CA THR A 90 -4.59 15.79 -20.68
C THR A 90 -5.38 15.04 -19.61
N LEU A 91 -6.71 15.20 -19.63
CA LEU A 91 -7.56 14.48 -18.68
C LEU A 91 -7.43 12.96 -18.85
N ASP A 92 -7.46 12.47 -20.09
CA ASP A 92 -7.41 11.04 -20.37
C ASP A 92 -6.10 10.41 -19.87
N ASP A 93 -4.95 11.04 -20.12
CA ASP A 93 -3.65 10.50 -19.68
C ASP A 93 -3.50 10.56 -18.15
N ARG A 94 -3.99 11.62 -17.50
CA ARG A 94 -3.94 11.73 -16.03
C ARG A 94 -4.86 10.71 -15.37
N ALA A 95 -6.07 10.55 -15.90
CA ALA A 95 -7.03 9.56 -15.42
C ALA A 95 -6.52 8.14 -15.66
N TRP A 96 -5.90 7.86 -16.81
CA TRP A 96 -5.29 6.56 -17.11
C TRP A 96 -4.17 6.24 -16.14
N VAL A 97 -3.23 7.17 -15.90
CA VAL A 97 -2.15 6.93 -14.93
C VAL A 97 -2.70 6.63 -13.53
N ILE A 98 -3.73 7.36 -13.08
CA ILE A 98 -4.36 7.07 -11.78
C ILE A 98 -4.95 5.66 -11.76
N ALA A 99 -5.73 5.31 -12.78
CA ALA A 99 -6.39 4.02 -12.87
C ALA A 99 -5.38 2.86 -12.96
N SER A 100 -4.45 2.93 -13.90
CA SER A 100 -3.47 1.87 -14.15
C SER A 100 -2.53 1.70 -12.96
N SER A 101 -2.05 2.81 -12.37
CA SER A 101 -1.10 2.74 -11.25
C SER A 101 -1.74 2.12 -10.02
N TYR A 102 -3.00 2.43 -9.72
CA TYR A 102 -3.67 1.86 -8.55
C TYR A 102 -3.91 0.35 -8.72
N VAL A 103 -4.46 -0.06 -9.87
CA VAL A 103 -4.72 -1.49 -10.15
C VAL A 103 -3.41 -2.29 -10.20
N ASP A 104 -2.38 -1.75 -10.86
CA ASP A 104 -1.08 -2.39 -10.99
C ASP A 104 -0.36 -2.52 -9.65
N CYS A 105 -0.48 -1.49 -8.81
CA CYS A 105 0.03 -1.50 -7.45
C CYS A 105 -0.51 -2.70 -6.66
N VAL A 106 -1.83 -2.90 -6.66
CA VAL A 106 -2.45 -4.02 -5.96
C VAL A 106 -2.06 -5.36 -6.59
N LEU A 107 -2.06 -5.47 -7.92
CA LEU A 107 -1.81 -6.75 -8.60
C LEU A 107 -0.34 -7.18 -8.63
N LEU A 108 0.59 -6.25 -8.84
CA LEU A 108 2.02 -6.55 -9.02
C LEU A 108 2.80 -6.47 -7.71
N GLN A 109 2.35 -5.65 -6.76
CA GLN A 109 3.10 -5.36 -5.54
C GLN A 109 2.37 -5.78 -4.26
N GLY A 110 1.12 -6.26 -4.33
CA GLY A 110 0.35 -6.50 -3.10
C GLY A 110 -0.85 -7.44 -3.21
N ARG A 111 -0.63 -8.75 -3.39
CA ARG A 111 -1.69 -9.74 -3.03
C ARG A 111 -2.00 -9.69 -1.53
N GLU A 112 -1.05 -9.21 -0.75
CA GLU A 112 -1.06 -9.04 0.70
C GLU A 112 -1.79 -7.77 1.14
N ILE A 113 -1.76 -6.74 0.32
CA ILE A 113 -2.26 -5.39 0.66
C ILE A 113 -3.74 -5.38 0.95
N PRO A 114 -4.62 -6.03 0.15
CA PRO A 114 -6.03 -6.11 0.50
C PRO A 114 -6.28 -6.75 1.86
N GLY A 115 -5.48 -7.76 2.24
CA GLY A 115 -5.55 -8.39 3.56
C GLY A 115 -5.13 -7.42 4.68
N VAL A 116 -4.06 -6.65 4.48
CA VAL A 116 -3.63 -5.60 5.41
C VAL A 116 -4.69 -4.50 5.53
N ILE A 117 -5.25 -4.03 4.42
CA ILE A 117 -6.34 -3.03 4.39
C ILE A 117 -7.57 -3.55 5.14
N ALA A 118 -7.99 -4.79 4.87
CA ALA A 118 -9.12 -5.40 5.56
C ALA A 118 -8.87 -5.50 7.07
N ALA A 119 -7.66 -5.86 7.48
CA ALA A 119 -7.27 -5.90 8.89
C ALA A 119 -7.20 -4.49 9.52
N LEU A 120 -6.83 -3.45 8.77
CA LEU A 120 -6.88 -2.07 9.26
C LEU A 120 -8.32 -1.59 9.49
N SER A 121 -9.30 -2.15 8.80
CA SER A 121 -10.72 -1.84 9.05
C SER A 121 -11.31 -2.57 10.26
N SER A 122 -10.51 -3.32 11.03
CA SER A 122 -11.03 -4.12 12.16
C SER A 122 -11.18 -3.34 13.47
N SER A 123 -10.68 -2.10 13.56
CA SER A 123 -10.86 -1.25 14.75
C SER A 123 -10.95 0.24 14.38
N PRO A 124 -11.60 1.08 15.22
CA PRO A 124 -11.72 2.52 14.97
C PRO A 124 -10.38 3.23 14.81
N GLU A 125 -9.35 2.82 15.56
CA GLU A 125 -8.02 3.43 15.54
C GLU A 125 -7.31 3.16 14.21
N LEU A 126 -7.39 1.91 13.74
CA LEU A 126 -6.79 1.51 12.47
C LEU A 126 -7.57 2.06 11.27
N GLU A 127 -8.90 2.18 11.37
CA GLU A 127 -9.71 2.88 10.37
C GLU A 127 -9.32 4.35 10.25
N ALA A 128 -9.10 5.04 11.39
CA ALA A 128 -8.67 6.43 11.38
C ALA A 128 -7.30 6.59 10.68
N LEU A 129 -6.38 5.66 10.94
CA LEU A 129 -5.08 5.63 10.29
C LEU A 129 -5.19 5.38 8.78
N LYS A 130 -5.99 4.38 8.37
CA LYS A 130 -6.26 4.12 6.94
C LYS A 130 -6.78 5.39 6.26
N ARG A 131 -7.78 6.06 6.86
CA ARG A 131 -8.37 7.29 6.33
C ARG A 131 -7.36 8.43 6.20
N GLN A 132 -6.40 8.53 7.11
CA GLN A 132 -5.33 9.53 7.06
C GLN A 132 -4.44 9.33 5.84
N TYR A 133 -3.98 8.10 5.57
CA TYR A 133 -3.16 7.83 4.40
C TYR A 133 -3.95 7.91 3.09
N GLU A 134 -5.19 7.40 3.06
CA GLU A 134 -6.07 7.58 1.90
C GLU A 134 -6.25 9.06 1.56
N ALA A 135 -6.33 9.95 2.56
CA ALA A 135 -6.45 11.38 2.31
C ALA A 135 -5.24 11.94 1.55
N ILE A 136 -4.02 11.49 1.88
CA ILE A 136 -2.79 11.88 1.18
C ILE A 136 -2.85 11.47 -0.30
N PHE A 137 -3.26 10.24 -0.59
CA PHE A 137 -3.43 9.78 -1.97
C PHE A 137 -4.53 10.56 -2.72
N LEU A 138 -5.66 10.80 -2.06
CA LEU A 138 -6.79 11.52 -2.64
C LEU A 138 -6.45 12.99 -2.95
N ASP A 139 -5.64 13.65 -2.13
CA ASP A 139 -5.18 15.01 -2.40
C ASP A 139 -4.28 15.06 -3.63
N LYS A 140 -3.41 14.07 -3.85
CA LYS A 140 -2.61 13.98 -5.08
C LYS A 140 -3.48 13.75 -6.32
N CYS A 141 -4.50 12.90 -6.21
CA CYS A 141 -5.47 12.69 -7.28
C CYS A 141 -6.26 13.98 -7.57
N ARG A 142 -6.65 14.72 -6.53
CA ARG A 142 -7.29 16.03 -6.66
C ARG A 142 -6.40 17.00 -7.42
N ASP A 143 -5.14 17.12 -7.03
CA ASP A 143 -4.20 18.05 -7.65
C ASP A 143 -4.00 17.72 -9.13
N ALA A 144 -3.83 16.42 -9.45
CA ALA A 144 -3.66 15.95 -10.82
C ALA A 144 -4.91 16.18 -11.70
N LEU A 145 -6.12 16.16 -11.13
CA LEU A 145 -7.37 16.25 -11.88
C LEU A 145 -8.02 17.64 -11.85
N SER A 146 -7.67 18.49 -10.88
CA SER A 146 -8.24 19.83 -10.70
C SER A 146 -8.12 20.77 -11.90
N PRO A 147 -7.07 20.69 -12.77
CA PRO A 147 -7.02 21.51 -13.98
C PRO A 147 -8.14 21.20 -14.99
N PHE A 148 -8.80 20.05 -14.87
CA PHE A 148 -9.79 19.56 -15.83
C PHE A 148 -11.23 19.66 -15.37
N GLY A 149 -11.50 20.02 -14.11
CA GLY A 149 -12.85 20.17 -13.56
C GLY A 149 -12.90 20.23 -12.04
N ARG A 150 -14.07 20.55 -11.49
CA ARG A 150 -14.26 20.58 -10.03
C ARG A 150 -14.28 19.17 -9.45
N ILE A 151 -13.31 18.88 -8.58
CA ILE A 151 -13.21 17.59 -7.90
C ILE A 151 -13.85 17.69 -6.52
N SER A 152 -14.94 16.95 -6.26
CA SER A 152 -15.56 16.91 -4.92
C SER A 152 -14.91 15.83 -4.04
N GLN A 153 -14.96 16.02 -2.71
CA GLN A 153 -14.52 14.98 -1.77
C GLN A 153 -15.34 13.70 -1.91
N ALA A 154 -16.66 13.82 -2.14
CA ALA A 154 -17.54 12.68 -2.41
C ALA A 154 -17.14 11.93 -3.69
N GLY A 155 -16.80 12.65 -4.75
CA GLY A 155 -16.31 12.06 -6.00
C GLY A 155 -15.04 11.24 -5.80
N LEU A 156 -14.04 11.81 -5.13
CA LEU A 156 -12.79 11.13 -4.82
C LEU A 156 -13.00 9.90 -3.94
N ARG A 157 -13.90 9.96 -2.96
CA ARG A 157 -14.23 8.79 -2.13
C ARG A 157 -14.91 7.69 -2.94
N GLY A 158 -15.82 8.06 -3.86
CA GLY A 158 -16.42 7.10 -4.80
C GLY A 158 -15.37 6.47 -5.73
N MET A 159 -14.45 7.27 -6.26
CA MET A 159 -13.34 6.80 -7.08
C MET A 159 -12.44 5.81 -6.32
N LEU A 160 -12.04 6.13 -5.09
CA LEU A 160 -11.21 5.25 -4.29
C LEU A 160 -11.92 3.93 -3.95
N GLY A 161 -13.21 3.98 -3.57
CA GLY A 161 -13.99 2.77 -3.32
C GLY A 161 -14.11 1.89 -4.56
N ALA A 162 -14.30 2.48 -5.74
CA ALA A 162 -14.27 1.76 -7.01
C ALA A 162 -12.88 1.15 -7.27
N ALA A 163 -11.81 1.90 -7.03
CA ALA A 163 -10.43 1.43 -7.21
C ALA A 163 -10.12 0.23 -6.31
N GLU A 164 -10.50 0.28 -5.03
CA GLU A 164 -10.35 -0.84 -4.09
C GLU A 164 -11.13 -2.08 -4.55
N ALA A 165 -12.41 -1.92 -4.89
CA ALA A 165 -13.28 -3.02 -5.29
C ALA A 165 -12.82 -3.68 -6.60
N LEU A 166 -12.50 -2.89 -7.62
CA LEU A 166 -12.04 -3.39 -8.92
C LEU A 166 -10.68 -4.08 -8.79
N SER A 167 -9.75 -3.51 -8.02
CA SER A 167 -8.44 -4.12 -7.80
C SER A 167 -8.55 -5.43 -7.03
N GLN A 168 -9.45 -5.51 -6.05
CA GLN A 168 -9.72 -6.74 -5.32
C GLN A 168 -10.31 -7.82 -6.23
N ALA A 169 -11.29 -7.48 -7.08
CA ALA A 169 -11.90 -8.41 -8.04
C ALA A 169 -10.87 -8.90 -9.08
N ALA A 170 -9.94 -8.03 -9.51
CA ALA A 170 -8.84 -8.45 -10.38
C ALA A 170 -7.86 -9.38 -9.65
N ALA A 171 -7.55 -9.10 -8.38
CA ALA A 171 -6.62 -9.91 -7.58
C ALA A 171 -7.17 -11.31 -7.24
N SER A 172 -8.50 -11.44 -7.10
CA SER A 172 -9.20 -12.71 -6.92
C SER A 172 -9.41 -13.45 -8.24
N GLY A 173 -9.19 -12.81 -9.39
CA GLY A 173 -9.41 -13.36 -10.72
C GLY A 173 -10.87 -13.37 -11.17
N GLU A 174 -11.74 -12.61 -10.50
CA GLU A 174 -13.14 -12.41 -10.89
C GLU A 174 -13.25 -11.58 -12.18
N ILE A 175 -12.33 -10.63 -12.38
CA ILE A 175 -12.18 -9.83 -13.61
C ILE A 175 -10.71 -9.77 -14.02
N SER A 176 -10.44 -9.39 -15.27
CA SER A 176 -9.07 -9.16 -15.74
C SER A 176 -8.49 -7.84 -15.21
N ARG A 177 -7.15 -7.75 -15.23
CA ARG A 177 -6.42 -6.51 -14.94
C ARG A 177 -6.89 -5.37 -15.85
N GLU A 178 -7.02 -5.65 -17.14
CA GLU A 178 -7.41 -4.68 -18.15
C GLU A 178 -8.85 -4.18 -17.93
N GLU A 179 -9.79 -5.07 -17.59
CA GLU A 179 -11.17 -4.68 -17.25
C GLU A 179 -11.21 -3.76 -16.02
N ALA A 180 -10.47 -4.09 -14.96
CA ALA A 180 -10.39 -3.25 -13.77
C ALA A 180 -9.83 -1.85 -14.07
N GLN A 181 -8.76 -1.77 -14.88
CA GLN A 181 -8.15 -0.50 -15.29
C GLN A 181 -9.12 0.36 -16.12
N GLN A 182 -9.80 -0.25 -17.09
CA GLN A 182 -10.72 0.47 -17.98
C GLN A 182 -11.96 0.96 -17.24
N GLU A 183 -12.54 0.16 -16.35
CA GLU A 183 -13.69 0.57 -15.55
C GLU A 183 -13.33 1.70 -14.57
N LEU A 184 -12.14 1.62 -13.96
CA LEU A 184 -11.66 2.69 -13.09
C LEU A 184 -11.38 3.98 -13.88
N LEU A 185 -10.79 3.87 -15.08
CA LEU A 185 -10.62 5.02 -15.99
C LEU A 185 -11.98 5.68 -16.28
N ALA A 186 -12.98 4.91 -16.70
CA ALA A 186 -14.31 5.41 -17.00
C ALA A 186 -14.95 6.10 -15.78
N THR A 187 -14.77 5.52 -14.58
CA THR A 187 -15.23 6.10 -13.31
C THR A 187 -14.59 7.46 -13.04
N ILE A 188 -13.28 7.60 -13.25
CA ILE A 188 -12.54 8.86 -13.06
C ILE A 188 -13.02 9.91 -14.06
N LEU A 189 -13.10 9.56 -15.35
CA LEU A 189 -13.55 10.47 -16.41
C LEU A 189 -14.98 10.97 -16.13
N ALA A 190 -15.89 10.07 -15.76
CA ALA A 190 -17.26 10.43 -15.41
C ALA A 190 -17.31 11.35 -14.17
N MET A 191 -16.47 11.11 -13.16
CA MET A 191 -16.36 11.98 -11.99
C MET A 191 -15.93 13.40 -12.36
N VAL A 192 -14.87 13.55 -13.16
CA VAL A 192 -14.36 14.87 -13.56
C VAL A 192 -15.38 15.60 -14.43
N ASN A 193 -16.01 14.90 -15.37
CA ASN A 193 -17.02 15.50 -16.26
C ASN A 193 -18.26 15.99 -15.52
N ARG A 194 -18.70 15.32 -14.44
CA ARG A 194 -19.79 15.83 -13.58
C ARG A 194 -19.44 17.16 -12.91
N GLY A 195 -18.16 17.44 -12.68
CA GLY A 195 -17.68 18.67 -12.06
C GLY A 195 -17.39 19.82 -13.03
N ARG A 196 -17.65 19.65 -14.33
CA ARG A 196 -17.52 20.70 -15.35
C ARG A 196 -18.79 21.55 -15.52
N VAL A 197 -19.89 21.14 -14.90
CA VAL A 197 -21.20 21.81 -14.92
C VAL A 197 -21.26 22.92 -13.86
#